data_AF-X1KVI9-F1
#
_entry.id   AF-X1KVI9-F1
#
_cell.length_a   1.000
_cell.length_b   1.000
_cell.length_c   1.000
_cell.angle_alpha   90.00
_cell.angle_beta   90.00
_cell.angle_gamma   90.00
#
_symmetry.space_group_name_H-M   'P 1'
#
loop_
_entity.id
_entity.type
_entity.pdbx_description
1 polymer ?
#
loop_
_entity_poly.entity_id
_entity_poly.type
_entity_poly.pdbx_seq_one_letter_code
_entity_poly.pdbx_strand_id
1 'polypeptide(L)'
;KIKKDKDKKEKKIKKILNNLSFDELKDFLISELENNPPLRNHFRIYFSGKSSKGKSLNGYKKEINLSYREISDLDEYIEYGTEVDFSYIRDLADRYTDARNFLEAATIYQALSEVIAENMEKVDDSDGYYRDEFCLAIEYFANCINEAELSHIEKKKYIGYFFGKYIENDPDYFRENYDGALSEICLSKDDLEYWKKLLKPHLPKNLPDSEQWSEYYQAKEFLLTQLYLLDSLNHEKEFYELVKKCYRQEEEFCLSYIERLEKDNRCKESIKIAEEGLGLFPEHMLTKIRRFLNRFYKKQSPEKYKQNLINLFIQNRDWNDYEKLKEI
;
A
#
# COMPACT_ATOMS: atom_id res chain seq x y z
N LYS A 1 -22.13 -27.81 -23.02
CA LYS A 1 -23.20 -27.40 -23.98
C LYS A 1 -23.37 -25.88 -24.01
N ILE A 2 -23.42 -25.21 -22.85
CA ILE A 2 -23.56 -23.74 -22.70
C ILE A 2 -22.42 -22.95 -23.40
N LYS A 3 -21.15 -23.35 -23.23
CA LYS A 3 -19.99 -22.68 -23.85
C LYS A 3 -20.02 -22.69 -25.40
N LYS A 4 -20.40 -23.84 -26.00
CA LYS A 4 -20.56 -24.00 -27.46
C LYS A 4 -21.70 -23.14 -28.04
N ASP A 5 -22.78 -22.93 -27.29
CA ASP A 5 -23.87 -22.05 -27.72
C ASP A 5 -23.51 -20.56 -27.61
N LYS A 6 -22.72 -20.18 -26.59
CA LYS A 6 -22.19 -18.82 -26.42
C LYS A 6 -21.29 -18.44 -27.60
N ASP A 7 -20.32 -19.29 -27.96
CA ASP A 7 -19.42 -19.08 -29.11
C ASP A 7 -20.15 -18.96 -30.45
N LYS A 8 -21.23 -19.74 -30.63
CA LYS A 8 -22.02 -19.72 -31.87
C LYS A 8 -22.85 -18.43 -32.00
N LYS A 9 -23.39 -17.91 -30.89
CA LYS A 9 -24.10 -16.62 -30.85
C LYS A 9 -23.13 -15.47 -31.11
N GLU A 10 -21.96 -15.49 -30.50
CA GLU A 10 -20.95 -14.43 -30.65
C GLU A 10 -20.43 -14.34 -32.10
N LYS A 11 -20.19 -15.48 -32.75
CA LYS A 11 -19.81 -15.52 -34.19
C LYS A 11 -20.90 -14.95 -35.11
N LYS A 12 -22.18 -15.17 -34.80
CA LYS A 12 -23.28 -14.58 -35.56
C LYS A 12 -23.32 -13.06 -35.41
N ILE A 13 -23.15 -12.56 -34.19
CA ILE A 13 -23.11 -11.11 -33.93
C ILE A 13 -21.94 -10.47 -34.67
N LYS A 14 -20.72 -11.02 -34.57
CA LYS A 14 -19.54 -10.49 -35.30
C LYS A 14 -19.78 -10.42 -36.82
N LYS A 15 -20.45 -11.42 -37.40
CA LYS A 15 -20.80 -11.41 -38.84
C LYS A 15 -21.79 -10.29 -39.19
N ILE A 16 -22.76 -10.01 -38.32
CA ILE A 16 -23.71 -8.91 -38.52
C ILE A 16 -22.96 -7.57 -38.41
N LEU A 17 -22.14 -7.39 -37.37
CA LEU A 17 -21.36 -6.17 -37.15
C LEU A 17 -20.43 -5.85 -38.33
N ASN A 18 -19.78 -6.86 -38.91
CA ASN A 18 -18.88 -6.68 -40.06
C ASN A 18 -19.58 -6.28 -41.37
N ASN A 19 -20.90 -6.46 -41.45
CA ASN A 19 -21.69 -6.13 -42.64
C ASN A 19 -22.40 -4.78 -42.52
N LEU A 20 -22.38 -4.16 -41.35
CA LEU A 20 -22.98 -2.85 -41.12
C LEU A 20 -21.98 -1.76 -41.49
N SER A 21 -22.48 -0.67 -42.07
CA SER A 21 -21.69 0.54 -42.23
C SER A 21 -21.45 1.22 -40.87
N PHE A 22 -20.45 2.10 -40.82
CA PHE A 22 -20.15 2.86 -39.60
C PHE A 22 -21.33 3.72 -39.15
N ASP A 23 -22.03 4.37 -40.09
CA ASP A 23 -23.18 5.22 -39.78
C ASP A 23 -24.37 4.41 -39.28
N GLU A 24 -24.68 3.25 -39.88
CA GLU A 24 -25.74 2.35 -39.39
C GLU A 24 -25.46 1.84 -37.97
N LEU A 25 -24.19 1.53 -37.67
CA LEU A 25 -23.79 1.10 -36.33
C LEU A 25 -23.95 2.24 -35.32
N LYS A 26 -23.54 3.46 -35.71
CA LYS A 26 -23.63 4.66 -34.88
C LYS A 26 -25.07 5.04 -34.61
N ASP A 27 -25.94 5.01 -35.61
CA ASP A 27 -27.36 5.34 -35.48
C ASP A 27 -28.09 4.30 -34.62
N PHE A 28 -27.81 3.00 -34.83
CA PHE A 28 -28.34 1.94 -33.96
C PHE A 28 -27.92 2.16 -32.51
N LEU A 29 -26.64 2.44 -32.29
CA LEU A 29 -26.12 2.67 -30.94
C LEU A 29 -26.74 3.92 -30.30
N ILE A 30 -26.85 5.03 -31.03
CA ILE A 30 -27.53 6.24 -30.53
C ILE A 30 -28.96 5.90 -30.10
N SER A 31 -29.71 5.17 -30.94
CA SER A 31 -31.08 4.77 -30.63
C SER A 31 -31.19 3.88 -29.39
N GLU A 32 -30.30 2.89 -29.24
CA GLU A 32 -30.25 2.03 -28.05
C GLU A 32 -29.89 2.85 -26.79
N LEU A 33 -28.97 3.80 -26.89
CA LEU A 33 -28.57 4.68 -25.78
C LEU A 33 -29.69 5.66 -25.38
N GLU A 34 -30.50 6.13 -26.32
CA GLU A 34 -31.66 6.97 -26.02
C GLU A 34 -32.71 6.19 -25.23
N ASN A 35 -32.97 4.94 -25.63
CA ASN A 35 -34.02 4.08 -25.08
C ASN A 35 -33.60 3.31 -23.83
N ASN A 36 -32.30 3.20 -23.54
CA ASN A 36 -31.77 2.42 -22.42
C ASN A 36 -30.84 3.27 -21.53
N PRO A 37 -31.36 3.97 -20.50
CA PRO A 37 -30.56 4.82 -19.62
C PRO A 37 -29.39 4.09 -18.91
N PRO A 38 -29.54 2.83 -18.43
CA PRO A 38 -28.41 2.04 -17.93
C PRO A 38 -27.30 1.83 -18.96
N LEU A 39 -27.65 1.44 -20.20
CA LEU A 39 -26.69 1.27 -21.29
C LEU A 39 -26.02 2.60 -21.65
N ARG A 40 -26.77 3.70 -21.65
CA ARG A 40 -26.22 5.05 -21.87
C ARG A 40 -25.21 5.45 -20.81
N ASN A 41 -25.50 5.17 -19.55
CA ASN A 41 -24.56 5.46 -18.47
C ASN A 41 -23.31 4.58 -18.61
N HIS A 42 -23.47 3.28 -18.89
CA HIS A 42 -22.35 2.37 -19.11
C HIS A 42 -21.48 2.82 -20.31
N PHE A 43 -22.10 3.17 -21.44
CA PHE A 43 -21.40 3.70 -22.62
C PHE A 43 -20.65 5.00 -22.32
N ARG A 44 -21.28 5.95 -21.63
CA ARG A 44 -20.62 7.21 -21.23
C ARG A 44 -19.44 6.95 -20.30
N ILE A 45 -19.59 6.07 -19.33
CA ILE A 45 -18.51 5.67 -18.45
C ILE A 45 -17.38 5.01 -19.26
N TYR A 46 -17.73 4.05 -20.12
CA TYR A 46 -16.79 3.28 -20.94
C TYR A 46 -15.97 4.16 -21.89
N PHE A 47 -16.58 5.17 -22.52
CA PHE A 47 -15.94 5.99 -23.56
C PHE A 47 -15.52 7.39 -23.10
N SER A 48 -15.95 7.86 -21.94
CA SER A 48 -15.64 9.22 -21.48
C SER A 48 -15.26 9.34 -20.01
N GLY A 49 -15.34 8.27 -19.21
CA GLY A 49 -15.09 8.32 -17.76
C GLY A 49 -16.00 9.30 -17.00
N LYS A 50 -17.15 9.69 -17.59
CA LYS A 50 -18.08 10.67 -17.02
C LYS A 50 -19.46 10.07 -16.85
N SER A 51 -19.86 9.87 -15.60
CA SER A 51 -21.24 9.48 -15.24
C SER A 51 -22.06 10.71 -14.85
N SER A 52 -23.40 10.64 -14.99
CA SER A 52 -24.30 11.67 -14.44
C SER A 52 -24.57 11.50 -12.95
N LYS A 53 -24.19 10.35 -12.38
CA LYS A 53 -24.25 10.01 -10.96
C LYS A 53 -23.27 8.85 -10.73
N GLY A 54 -22.26 9.06 -9.89
CA GLY A 54 -21.30 8.03 -9.50
C GLY A 54 -22.00 6.80 -8.89
N LYS A 55 -21.41 5.62 -9.07
CA LYS A 55 -21.91 4.41 -8.41
C LYS A 55 -21.47 4.49 -6.95
N SER A 56 -22.30 4.01 -6.02
CA SER A 56 -21.88 3.97 -4.62
C SER A 56 -20.77 2.93 -4.42
N LEU A 57 -19.97 3.09 -3.37
CA LEU A 57 -18.98 2.10 -2.92
C LEU A 57 -19.59 0.68 -2.89
N ASN A 58 -20.73 0.51 -2.20
CA ASN A 58 -21.46 -0.77 -2.15
C ASN A 58 -21.90 -1.27 -3.52
N GLY A 59 -22.13 -0.37 -4.49
CA GLY A 59 -22.42 -0.75 -5.86
C GLY A 59 -21.21 -1.36 -6.56
N TYR A 60 -20.01 -0.78 -6.40
CA TYR A 60 -18.78 -1.38 -6.93
C TYR A 60 -18.44 -2.68 -6.20
N LYS A 61 -18.53 -2.73 -4.86
CA LYS A 61 -18.30 -3.97 -4.10
C LYS A 61 -19.19 -5.13 -4.56
N LYS A 62 -20.47 -4.86 -4.87
CA LYS A 62 -21.39 -5.88 -5.41
C LYS A 62 -20.97 -6.39 -6.78
N GLU A 63 -20.41 -5.53 -7.63
CA GLU A 63 -19.93 -5.89 -8.97
C GLU A 63 -18.67 -6.75 -8.88
N ILE A 64 -17.73 -6.38 -8.02
CA ILE A 64 -16.49 -7.14 -7.80
C ILE A 64 -16.80 -8.52 -7.18
N ASN A 65 -17.72 -8.58 -6.19
CA ASN A 65 -18.18 -9.85 -5.60
C ASN A 65 -18.98 -10.73 -6.58
N LEU A 66 -19.44 -10.23 -7.73
CA LEU A 66 -20.01 -11.11 -8.75
C LEU A 66 -18.89 -11.94 -9.40
N SER A 67 -17.72 -11.34 -9.66
CA SER A 67 -16.58 -12.05 -10.24
C SER A 67 -16.10 -13.21 -9.38
N TYR A 68 -16.06 -13.05 -8.04
CA TYR A 68 -15.78 -14.15 -7.11
C TYR A 68 -16.80 -15.29 -7.23
N ARG A 69 -18.10 -14.97 -7.20
CA ARG A 69 -19.18 -15.96 -7.28
C ARG A 69 -19.27 -16.70 -8.60
N GLU A 70 -18.72 -16.14 -9.68
CA GLU A 70 -18.73 -16.76 -11.00
C GLU A 70 -17.71 -17.91 -11.12
N ILE A 71 -16.68 -17.91 -10.28
CA ILE A 71 -15.58 -18.89 -10.34
C ILE A 71 -15.43 -19.73 -9.08
N SER A 72 -16.06 -19.33 -7.97
CA SER A 72 -16.06 -20.11 -6.73
C SER A 72 -16.73 -21.47 -6.94
N ASP A 73 -16.24 -22.48 -6.23
CA ASP A 73 -16.81 -23.82 -6.22
C ASP A 73 -18.11 -23.91 -5.39
N LEU A 74 -18.58 -25.13 -5.11
CA LEU A 74 -19.79 -25.38 -4.31
C LEU A 74 -19.66 -24.90 -2.86
N ASP A 75 -18.44 -24.80 -2.35
CA ASP A 75 -18.14 -24.39 -0.97
C ASP A 75 -17.76 -22.90 -0.88
N GLU A 76 -17.99 -22.14 -1.95
CA GLU A 76 -17.59 -20.72 -2.11
C GLU A 76 -16.07 -20.48 -2.02
N TYR A 77 -15.26 -21.52 -2.23
CA TYR A 77 -13.81 -21.44 -2.20
C TYR A 77 -13.23 -21.33 -3.61
N ILE A 78 -12.11 -20.60 -3.74
CA ILE A 78 -11.36 -20.48 -4.99
C ILE A 78 -10.02 -21.18 -4.82
N GLU A 79 -9.88 -22.34 -5.47
CA GLU A 79 -8.69 -23.18 -5.42
C GLU A 79 -7.49 -22.58 -6.16
N TYR A 80 -6.29 -22.99 -5.76
CA TYR A 80 -5.03 -22.67 -6.42
C TYR A 80 -5.08 -22.84 -7.95
N GLY A 81 -4.55 -21.86 -8.67
CA GLY A 81 -4.54 -21.84 -10.14
C GLY A 81 -5.86 -21.41 -10.77
N THR A 82 -6.84 -21.01 -9.96
CA THR A 82 -8.06 -20.32 -10.41
C THR A 82 -8.08 -18.93 -9.77
N GLU A 83 -8.19 -17.88 -10.59
CA GLU A 83 -8.07 -16.49 -10.13
C GLU A 83 -9.25 -15.66 -10.60
N VAL A 84 -9.67 -14.71 -9.76
CA VAL A 84 -10.64 -13.68 -10.15
C VAL A 84 -9.96 -12.69 -11.08
N ASP A 85 -10.49 -12.55 -12.30
CA ASP A 85 -10.02 -11.54 -13.24
C ASP A 85 -10.55 -10.14 -12.85
N PHE A 86 -9.65 -9.29 -12.34
CA PHE A 86 -9.94 -7.90 -11.99
C PHE A 86 -9.68 -6.90 -13.14
N SER A 87 -9.32 -7.35 -14.34
CA SER A 87 -9.01 -6.47 -15.48
C SER A 87 -10.13 -5.46 -15.76
N TYR A 88 -11.38 -5.93 -15.83
CA TYR A 88 -12.52 -5.07 -16.13
C TYR A 88 -12.69 -3.93 -15.11
N ILE A 89 -12.52 -4.20 -13.80
CA ILE A 89 -12.70 -3.18 -12.77
C ILE A 89 -11.52 -2.19 -12.75
N ARG A 90 -10.30 -2.66 -13.05
CA ARG A 90 -9.12 -1.80 -13.23
C ARG A 90 -9.26 -0.89 -14.45
N ASP A 91 -9.61 -1.44 -15.61
CA ASP A 91 -9.88 -0.67 -16.84
C ASP A 91 -10.96 0.39 -16.61
N LEU A 92 -11.95 0.08 -15.77
CA LEU A 92 -12.98 1.04 -15.38
C LEU A 92 -12.41 2.19 -14.54
N ALA A 93 -11.57 1.89 -13.55
CA ALA A 93 -10.90 2.90 -12.73
C ALA A 93 -9.94 3.75 -13.56
N ASP A 94 -9.14 3.14 -14.43
CA ASP A 94 -8.20 3.83 -15.34
C ASP A 94 -8.92 4.85 -16.22
N ARG A 95 -10.10 4.51 -16.75
CA ARG A 95 -10.91 5.45 -17.53
C ARG A 95 -11.43 6.63 -16.72
N TYR A 96 -11.74 6.42 -15.45
CA TYR A 96 -12.09 7.54 -14.57
C TYR A 96 -10.86 8.42 -14.27
N THR A 97 -9.68 7.80 -14.08
CA THR A 97 -8.41 8.50 -13.93
C THR A 97 -8.06 9.32 -15.17
N ASP A 98 -8.15 8.75 -16.37
CA ASP A 98 -7.93 9.42 -17.66
C ASP A 98 -8.90 10.61 -17.86
N ALA A 99 -10.14 10.47 -17.39
CA ALA A 99 -11.13 11.53 -17.40
C ALA A 99 -10.95 12.57 -16.27
N ARG A 100 -9.90 12.45 -15.46
CA ARG A 100 -9.60 13.25 -14.26
C ARG A 100 -10.69 13.22 -13.20
N ASN A 101 -11.45 12.13 -13.16
CA ASN A 101 -12.45 11.85 -12.13
C ASN A 101 -11.86 10.95 -11.04
N PHE A 102 -10.80 11.45 -10.39
CA PHE A 102 -10.00 10.69 -9.45
C PHE A 102 -10.80 10.18 -8.24
N LEU A 103 -11.83 10.90 -7.78
CA LEU A 103 -12.63 10.47 -6.63
C LEU A 103 -13.51 9.25 -6.94
N GLU A 104 -13.97 9.12 -8.19
CA GLU A 104 -14.71 7.94 -8.61
C GLU A 104 -13.75 6.74 -8.76
N ALA A 105 -12.57 6.96 -9.36
CA ALA A 105 -11.51 5.94 -9.43
C ALA A 105 -11.08 5.47 -8.02
N ALA A 106 -10.85 6.41 -7.10
CA ALA A 106 -10.57 6.13 -5.70
C ALA A 106 -11.66 5.26 -5.04
N THR A 107 -12.93 5.52 -5.35
CA THR A 107 -14.05 4.71 -4.83
C THR A 107 -14.04 3.28 -5.38
N ILE A 108 -13.60 3.09 -6.63
CA ILE A 108 -13.45 1.77 -7.24
C ILE A 108 -12.30 1.00 -6.59
N TYR A 109 -11.13 1.64 -6.44
CA TYR A 109 -9.99 0.98 -5.80
C TYR A 109 -10.24 0.68 -4.33
N GLN A 110 -10.93 1.56 -3.60
CA GLN A 110 -11.42 1.27 -2.25
C GLN A 110 -12.34 0.04 -2.25
N ALA A 111 -13.28 -0.06 -3.19
CA ALA A 111 -14.16 -1.21 -3.29
C ALA A 111 -13.37 -2.50 -3.58
N LEU A 112 -12.37 -2.42 -4.45
CA LEU A 112 -11.51 -3.55 -4.81
C LEU A 112 -10.70 -4.04 -3.61
N SER A 113 -10.01 -3.15 -2.91
CA SER A 113 -9.21 -3.51 -1.73
C SER A 113 -10.08 -4.10 -0.62
N GLU A 114 -11.26 -3.52 -0.35
CA GLU A 114 -12.19 -4.07 0.66
C GLU A 114 -12.71 -5.46 0.27
N VAL A 115 -13.09 -5.67 -0.98
CA VAL A 115 -13.60 -6.98 -1.42
C VAL A 115 -12.52 -8.05 -1.41
N ILE A 116 -11.27 -7.71 -1.79
CA ILE A 116 -10.16 -8.66 -1.68
C ILE A 116 -9.96 -9.03 -0.22
N ALA A 117 -9.83 -8.05 0.69
CA ALA A 117 -9.67 -8.30 2.12
C ALA A 117 -10.80 -9.16 2.72
N GLU A 118 -12.05 -8.87 2.35
CA GLU A 118 -13.22 -9.62 2.81
C GLU A 118 -13.29 -11.07 2.31
N ASN A 119 -12.58 -11.41 1.22
CA ASN A 119 -12.60 -12.74 0.62
C ASN A 119 -11.32 -13.54 0.86
N MET A 120 -10.33 -13.03 1.60
CA MET A 120 -9.05 -13.72 1.79
C MET A 120 -9.19 -15.10 2.45
N GLU A 121 -10.20 -15.32 3.29
CA GLU A 121 -10.46 -16.65 3.88
C GLU A 121 -11.06 -17.65 2.87
N LYS A 122 -11.53 -17.18 1.72
CA LYS A 122 -12.24 -17.95 0.69
C LYS A 122 -11.40 -18.20 -0.55
N VAL A 123 -10.11 -17.89 -0.52
CA VAL A 123 -9.21 -18.06 -1.66
C VAL A 123 -7.94 -18.75 -1.22
N ASP A 124 -7.34 -19.49 -2.15
CA ASP A 124 -5.94 -19.89 -2.05
C ASP A 124 -5.06 -18.77 -2.62
N ASP A 125 -4.27 -18.11 -1.76
CA ASP A 125 -3.32 -17.05 -2.12
C ASP A 125 -1.86 -17.53 -2.01
N SER A 126 -1.60 -18.82 -2.20
CA SER A 126 -0.25 -19.40 -2.06
C SER A 126 0.77 -18.83 -3.05
N ASP A 127 0.31 -18.31 -4.21
CA ASP A 127 1.14 -17.61 -5.19
C ASP A 127 1.26 -16.10 -4.94
N GLY A 128 0.48 -15.55 -4.01
CA GLY A 128 0.44 -14.12 -3.67
C GLY A 128 -0.40 -13.26 -4.62
N TYR A 129 -1.17 -13.85 -5.53
CA TYR A 129 -1.97 -13.10 -6.51
C TYR A 129 -2.90 -12.07 -5.85
N TYR A 130 -3.71 -12.48 -4.87
CA TYR A 130 -4.67 -11.59 -4.22
C TYR A 130 -3.98 -10.56 -3.33
N ARG A 131 -2.86 -10.93 -2.70
CA ARG A 131 -2.03 -9.98 -1.96
C ARG A 131 -1.48 -8.88 -2.88
N ASP A 132 -0.97 -9.24 -4.05
CA ASP A 132 -0.45 -8.27 -5.02
C ASP A 132 -1.57 -7.37 -5.56
N GLU A 133 -2.74 -7.93 -5.90
CA GLU A 133 -3.90 -7.15 -6.34
C GLU A 133 -4.41 -6.20 -5.23
N PHE A 134 -4.37 -6.62 -3.97
CA PHE A 134 -4.69 -5.76 -2.84
C PHE A 134 -3.69 -4.60 -2.70
N CYS A 135 -2.39 -4.90 -2.76
CA CYS A 135 -1.33 -3.89 -2.71
C CYS A 135 -1.54 -2.83 -3.79
N LEU A 136 -1.72 -3.27 -5.04
CA LEU A 136 -1.99 -2.38 -6.18
C LEU A 136 -3.25 -1.55 -5.97
N ALA A 137 -4.34 -2.15 -5.48
CA ALA A 137 -5.57 -1.43 -5.21
C ALA A 137 -5.37 -0.31 -4.18
N ILE A 138 -4.63 -0.56 -3.10
CA ILE A 138 -4.34 0.47 -2.08
C ILE A 138 -3.43 1.57 -2.64
N GLU A 139 -2.38 1.23 -3.38
CA GLU A 139 -1.48 2.20 -4.03
C GLU A 139 -2.25 3.10 -5.01
N TYR A 140 -3.05 2.53 -5.90
CA TYR A 140 -3.86 3.32 -6.84
C TYR A 140 -4.93 4.15 -6.13
N PHE A 141 -5.49 3.65 -5.03
CA PHE A 141 -6.42 4.42 -4.21
C PHE A 141 -5.71 5.66 -3.63
N ALA A 142 -4.56 5.50 -2.99
CA ALA A 142 -3.78 6.62 -2.43
C ALA A 142 -3.37 7.62 -3.52
N ASN A 143 -2.90 7.13 -4.67
CA ASN A 143 -2.56 7.97 -5.84
C ASN A 143 -3.75 8.80 -6.33
N CYS A 144 -4.95 8.20 -6.44
CA CYS A 144 -6.14 8.95 -6.82
C CYS A 144 -6.48 10.08 -5.82
N ILE A 145 -6.25 9.86 -4.52
CA ILE A 145 -6.46 10.90 -3.50
C ILE A 145 -5.46 12.04 -3.64
N ASN A 146 -4.21 11.74 -3.99
CA ASN A 146 -3.17 12.74 -4.21
C ASN A 146 -3.43 13.56 -5.49
N GLU A 147 -3.78 12.89 -6.60
CA GLU A 147 -4.12 13.54 -7.89
C GLU A 147 -5.41 14.37 -7.82
N ALA A 148 -6.30 14.08 -6.87
CA ALA A 148 -7.50 14.87 -6.64
C ALA A 148 -7.23 16.25 -5.99
N GLU A 149 -5.99 16.54 -5.57
CA GLU A 149 -5.57 17.82 -4.96
C GLU A 149 -6.48 18.29 -3.82
N LEU A 150 -6.99 17.35 -3.02
CA LEU A 150 -7.95 17.63 -1.96
C LEU A 150 -7.36 18.51 -0.86
N SER A 151 -8.20 19.39 -0.30
CA SER A 151 -7.86 20.10 0.92
C SER A 151 -7.74 19.14 2.10
N HIS A 152 -7.00 19.54 3.14
CA HIS A 152 -6.90 18.79 4.39
C HIS A 152 -8.29 18.36 4.95
N ILE A 153 -9.28 19.26 4.90
CA ILE A 153 -10.63 19.00 5.41
C ILE A 153 -11.28 17.83 4.65
N GLU A 154 -11.12 17.78 3.33
CA GLU A 154 -11.65 16.72 2.49
C GLU A 154 -10.85 15.42 2.65
N LYS A 155 -9.54 15.50 2.85
CA LYS A 155 -8.66 14.35 3.11
C LYS A 155 -8.96 13.63 4.42
N LYS A 156 -9.47 14.32 5.45
CA LYS A 156 -9.74 13.72 6.77
C LYS A 156 -10.54 12.41 6.71
N LYS A 157 -11.51 12.30 5.80
CA LYS A 157 -12.31 11.07 5.66
C LYS A 157 -11.47 9.88 5.17
N TYR A 158 -10.49 10.12 4.29
CA TYR A 158 -9.59 9.09 3.77
C TYR A 158 -8.49 8.76 4.77
N ILE A 159 -7.92 9.75 5.45
CA ILE A 159 -6.99 9.53 6.56
C ILE A 159 -7.67 8.72 7.67
N GLY A 160 -8.90 9.08 8.04
CA GLY A 160 -9.68 8.33 9.02
C GLY A 160 -10.02 6.91 8.56
N TYR A 161 -10.26 6.70 7.27
CA TYR A 161 -10.48 5.38 6.69
C TYR A 161 -9.24 4.50 6.80
N PHE A 162 -8.10 4.94 6.25
CA PHE A 162 -6.86 4.16 6.28
C PHE A 162 -6.36 3.94 7.71
N PHE A 163 -6.48 4.95 8.58
CA PHE A 163 -6.15 4.80 10.00
C PHE A 163 -7.08 3.81 10.69
N GLY A 164 -8.38 3.84 10.41
CA GLY A 164 -9.33 2.85 10.93
C GLY A 164 -8.91 1.43 10.55
N LYS A 165 -8.58 1.20 9.28
CA LYS A 165 -8.10 -0.09 8.78
C LYS A 165 -6.75 -0.51 9.37
N TYR A 166 -5.83 0.43 9.54
CA TYR A 166 -4.55 0.22 10.21
C TYR A 166 -4.71 -0.22 11.68
N ILE A 167 -5.72 0.29 12.38
CA ILE A 167 -6.03 -0.10 13.78
C ILE A 167 -6.82 -1.41 13.86
N GLU A 168 -7.77 -1.63 12.95
CA GLU A 168 -8.56 -2.87 12.90
C GLU A 168 -7.67 -4.11 12.78
N ASN A 169 -6.56 -4.02 12.03
CA ASN A 169 -5.57 -5.09 11.89
C ASN A 169 -6.21 -6.42 11.47
N ASP A 170 -7.18 -6.35 10.57
CA ASP A 170 -7.99 -7.49 10.12
C ASP A 170 -8.21 -7.42 8.58
N PRO A 171 -7.50 -8.25 7.79
CA PRO A 171 -6.45 -9.17 8.20
C PRO A 171 -5.13 -8.44 8.52
N ASP A 172 -4.33 -9.01 9.43
CA ASP A 172 -3.11 -8.39 9.97
C ASP A 172 -2.02 -8.13 8.92
N TYR A 173 -1.90 -9.00 7.94
CA TYR A 173 -0.91 -8.91 6.86
C TYR A 173 -1.16 -7.78 5.84
N PHE A 174 -2.28 -7.05 5.92
CA PHE A 174 -2.53 -5.84 5.10
C PHE A 174 -2.27 -4.53 5.84
N ARG A 175 -1.92 -4.59 7.12
CA ARG A 175 -1.72 -3.39 7.95
C ARG A 175 -0.67 -2.43 7.36
N GLU A 176 0.43 -2.97 6.85
CA GLU A 176 1.54 -2.19 6.26
C GLU A 176 1.09 -1.40 5.03
N ASN A 177 0.18 -1.93 4.22
CA ASN A 177 -0.37 -1.21 3.06
C ASN A 177 -1.16 0.03 3.51
N TYR A 178 -1.93 -0.07 4.60
CA TYR A 178 -2.68 1.06 5.14
C TYR A 178 -1.77 2.12 5.75
N ASP A 179 -0.68 1.73 6.43
CA ASP A 179 0.34 2.65 6.95
C ASP A 179 1.11 3.35 5.82
N GLY A 180 1.46 2.60 4.76
CA GLY A 180 2.04 3.13 3.53
C GLY A 180 1.13 4.17 2.87
N ALA A 181 -0.15 3.83 2.67
CA ALA A 181 -1.13 4.76 2.13
C ALA A 181 -1.29 6.02 2.98
N LEU A 182 -1.29 5.91 4.31
CA LEU A 182 -1.30 7.07 5.22
C LEU A 182 -0.07 7.97 4.99
N SER A 183 1.10 7.37 4.87
CA SER A 183 2.36 8.07 4.60
C SER A 183 2.33 8.79 3.25
N GLU A 184 1.71 8.21 2.24
CA GLU A 184 1.57 8.80 0.90
C GLU A 184 0.56 9.94 0.82
N ILE A 185 -0.56 9.87 1.55
CA ILE A 185 -1.61 10.91 1.45
C ILE A 185 -1.41 12.07 2.42
N CYS A 186 -0.70 11.85 3.55
CA CYS A 186 -0.46 12.83 4.59
C CYS A 186 0.76 13.71 4.30
N LEU A 187 0.65 14.55 3.25
CA LEU A 187 1.75 15.37 2.77
C LEU A 187 1.85 16.74 3.46
N SER A 188 0.74 17.25 4.00
CA SER A 188 0.73 18.55 4.68
C SER A 188 0.91 18.41 6.19
N LYS A 189 1.36 19.49 6.84
CA LYS A 189 1.45 19.55 8.30
C LYS A 189 0.12 19.24 8.98
N ASP A 190 -0.98 19.75 8.44
CA ASP A 190 -2.32 19.54 9.01
C ASP A 190 -2.75 18.07 8.91
N ASP A 191 -2.42 17.38 7.81
CA ASP A 191 -2.68 15.94 7.64
C ASP A 191 -1.92 15.12 8.68
N LEU A 192 -0.62 15.40 8.84
CA LEU A 192 0.26 14.73 9.82
C LEU A 192 -0.20 14.98 11.26
N GLU A 193 -0.61 16.20 11.61
CA GLU A 193 -1.17 16.50 12.94
C GLU A 193 -2.49 15.77 13.18
N TYR A 194 -3.34 15.63 12.16
CA TYR A 194 -4.57 14.87 12.27
C TYR A 194 -4.29 13.37 12.46
N TRP A 195 -3.36 12.79 11.71
CA TRP A 195 -2.94 11.40 11.90
C TRP A 195 -2.34 11.19 13.29
N LYS A 196 -1.44 12.07 13.75
CA LYS A 196 -0.91 12.05 15.13
C LYS A 196 -2.01 12.10 16.19
N LYS A 197 -3.04 12.93 15.98
CA LYS A 197 -4.20 13.01 16.88
C LYS A 197 -4.98 11.69 16.92
N LEU A 198 -5.15 11.02 15.78
CA LEU A 198 -5.81 9.72 15.69
C LEU A 198 -4.99 8.62 16.38
N LEU A 199 -3.65 8.63 16.24
CA LEU A 199 -2.75 7.64 16.85
C LEU A 199 -2.66 7.75 18.37
N LYS A 200 -2.72 8.98 18.92
CA LYS A 200 -2.47 9.27 20.34
C LYS A 200 -3.22 8.37 21.35
N PRO A 201 -4.52 8.04 21.20
CA PRO A 201 -5.24 7.17 22.14
C PRO A 201 -4.76 5.72 22.14
N HIS A 202 -4.05 5.28 21.10
CA HIS A 202 -3.57 3.91 20.92
C HIS A 202 -2.12 3.72 21.37
N LEU A 203 -1.40 4.80 21.68
CA LEU A 203 0.01 4.72 22.05
C LEU A 203 0.22 3.94 23.35
N PRO A 204 1.11 2.93 23.34
CA PRO A 204 1.46 2.21 24.56
C PRO A 204 2.30 3.12 25.47
N LYS A 205 2.24 2.87 26.80
CA LYS A 205 3.09 3.59 27.76
C LYS A 205 4.56 3.23 27.61
N ASN A 206 4.83 1.94 27.39
CA ASN A 206 6.13 1.34 27.16
C ASN A 206 5.96 0.19 26.15
N LEU A 207 7.03 -0.21 25.51
CA LEU A 207 7.03 -1.47 24.75
C LEU A 207 6.85 -2.64 25.74
N PRO A 208 5.87 -3.53 25.53
CA PRO A 208 5.66 -4.70 26.39
C PRO A 208 6.77 -5.73 26.17
N ASP A 209 6.72 -6.84 26.92
CA ASP A 209 7.65 -7.95 26.69
C ASP A 209 7.33 -8.66 25.36
N SER A 210 8.38 -9.04 24.65
CA SER A 210 8.34 -9.84 23.43
C SER A 210 7.65 -11.21 23.60
N GLU A 211 7.49 -11.70 24.83
CA GLU A 211 6.74 -12.94 25.13
C GLU A 211 5.26 -12.85 24.69
N GLN A 212 4.68 -11.65 24.67
CA GLN A 212 3.33 -11.39 24.14
C GLN A 212 3.40 -10.84 22.71
N TRP A 213 3.75 -11.71 21.77
CA TRP A 213 4.16 -11.32 20.41
C TRP A 213 3.18 -10.38 19.68
N SER A 214 1.86 -10.61 19.80
CA SER A 214 0.84 -9.76 19.16
C SER A 214 0.76 -8.35 19.77
N GLU A 215 0.71 -8.26 21.11
CA GLU A 215 0.71 -6.97 21.82
C GLU A 215 2.02 -6.20 21.62
N TYR A 216 3.13 -6.93 21.60
CA TYR A 216 4.45 -6.42 21.29
C TYR A 216 4.53 -5.80 19.90
N TYR A 217 4.13 -6.56 18.88
CA TYR A 217 4.18 -6.10 17.50
C TYR A 217 3.30 -4.86 17.32
N GLN A 218 2.08 -4.88 17.84
CA GLN A 218 1.19 -3.74 17.74
C GLN A 218 1.76 -2.49 18.43
N ALA A 219 2.31 -2.64 19.64
CA ALA A 219 2.95 -1.57 20.38
C ALA A 219 4.19 -1.02 19.65
N LYS A 220 5.03 -1.90 19.08
CA LYS A 220 6.22 -1.53 18.30
C LYS A 220 5.83 -0.65 17.12
N GLU A 221 4.87 -1.11 16.32
CA GLU A 221 4.38 -0.37 15.15
C GLU A 221 3.83 1.02 15.52
N PHE A 222 2.99 1.12 16.56
CA PHE A 222 2.48 2.42 16.99
C PHE A 222 3.57 3.39 17.45
N LEU A 223 4.61 2.89 18.11
CA LEU A 223 5.74 3.72 18.52
C LEU A 223 6.60 4.15 17.32
N LEU A 224 6.79 3.29 16.32
CA LEU A 224 7.50 3.64 15.07
C LEU A 224 6.74 4.68 14.27
N THR A 225 5.42 4.50 14.08
CA THR A 225 4.57 5.51 13.42
C THR A 225 4.61 6.83 14.20
N GLN A 226 4.62 6.80 15.54
CA GLN A 226 4.77 8.01 16.34
C GLN A 226 6.12 8.70 16.13
N LEU A 227 7.22 7.96 16.04
CA LEU A 227 8.53 8.53 15.74
C LEU A 227 8.57 9.14 14.33
N TYR A 228 8.01 8.45 13.33
CA TYR A 228 7.87 8.97 11.97
C TYR A 228 7.10 10.30 11.94
N LEU A 229 5.95 10.38 12.62
CA LEU A 229 5.13 11.58 12.69
C LEU A 229 5.86 12.73 13.41
N LEU A 230 6.56 12.43 14.51
CA LEU A 230 7.34 13.44 15.24
C LEU A 230 8.53 13.96 14.43
N ASP A 231 9.21 13.10 13.69
CA ASP A 231 10.30 13.50 12.79
C ASP A 231 9.78 14.38 11.65
N SER A 232 8.67 13.96 11.02
CA SER A 232 8.03 14.65 9.88
C SER A 232 7.48 16.02 10.28
N LEU A 233 6.92 16.15 11.49
CA LEU A 233 6.45 17.42 12.05
C LEU A 233 7.59 18.27 12.66
N ASN A 234 8.81 17.75 12.71
CA ASN A 234 9.97 18.36 13.36
C ASN A 234 9.77 18.65 14.86
N HIS A 235 9.08 17.76 15.57
CA HIS A 235 8.86 17.83 17.02
C HIS A 235 10.05 17.22 17.78
N GLU A 236 11.21 17.86 17.66
CA GLU A 236 12.52 17.36 18.12
C GLU A 236 12.51 16.86 19.58
N LYS A 237 11.98 17.67 20.51
CA LYS A 237 11.96 17.33 21.93
C LYS A 237 11.16 16.05 22.20
N GLU A 238 9.94 15.97 21.66
CA GLU A 238 9.04 14.82 21.82
C GLU A 238 9.66 13.56 21.19
N PHE A 239 10.30 13.71 20.03
CA PHE A 239 11.01 12.62 19.35
C PHE A 239 12.11 12.04 20.24
N TYR A 240 13.02 12.89 20.74
CA TYR A 240 14.13 12.41 21.56
C TYR A 240 13.70 11.87 22.92
N GLU A 241 12.65 12.43 23.53
CA GLU A 241 12.08 11.90 24.76
C GLU A 241 11.47 10.50 24.56
N LEU A 242 10.86 10.24 23.41
CA LEU A 242 10.30 8.94 23.08
C LEU A 242 11.40 7.94 22.73
N VAL A 243 12.25 8.25 21.75
CA VAL A 243 13.23 7.30 21.21
C VAL A 243 14.23 6.84 22.28
N LYS A 244 14.62 7.72 23.21
CA LYS A 244 15.53 7.37 24.32
C LYS A 244 14.99 6.29 25.25
N LYS A 245 13.67 6.08 25.29
CA LYS A 245 13.04 5.05 26.11
C LYS A 245 13.08 3.67 25.46
N CYS A 246 13.12 3.59 24.12
CA CYS A 246 12.96 2.34 23.38
C CYS A 246 14.12 1.99 22.44
N TYR A 247 15.06 2.88 22.12
CA TYR A 247 16.11 2.62 21.11
C TYR A 247 17.03 1.42 21.37
N ARG A 248 17.08 0.91 22.60
CA ARG A 248 17.86 -0.28 22.96
C ARG A 248 17.07 -1.58 22.89
N GLN A 249 15.75 -1.50 22.71
CA GLN A 249 14.85 -2.65 22.73
C GLN A 249 14.71 -3.27 21.35
N GLU A 250 14.69 -2.44 20.29
CA GLU A 250 14.59 -2.89 18.90
C GLU A 250 15.50 -2.10 17.96
N GLU A 251 15.94 -2.77 16.90
CA GLU A 251 16.85 -2.21 15.90
C GLU A 251 16.23 -1.00 15.17
N GLU A 252 14.94 -1.07 14.84
CA GLU A 252 14.22 -0.01 14.11
C GLU A 252 14.12 1.30 14.91
N PHE A 253 14.02 1.21 16.24
CA PHE A 253 14.09 2.39 17.11
C PHE A 253 15.50 2.97 17.17
N CYS A 254 16.53 2.11 17.16
CA CYS A 254 17.92 2.56 17.06
C CYS A 254 18.18 3.27 15.74
N LEU A 255 17.69 2.72 14.61
CA LEU A 255 17.77 3.35 13.29
C LEU A 255 17.11 4.73 13.27
N SER A 256 15.88 4.81 13.76
CA SER A 256 15.17 6.09 13.86
C SER A 256 15.98 7.12 14.64
N TYR A 257 16.65 6.69 15.73
CA TYR A 257 17.47 7.58 16.54
C TYR A 257 18.72 8.08 15.80
N ILE A 258 19.48 7.18 15.17
CA ILE A 258 20.74 7.54 14.49
C ILE A 258 20.48 8.42 13.25
N GLU A 259 19.39 8.17 12.53
CA GLU A 259 18.99 8.96 11.36
C GLU A 259 18.54 10.36 11.76
N ARG A 260 17.76 10.48 12.83
CA ARG A 260 17.39 11.79 13.38
C ARG A 260 18.61 12.58 13.86
N LEU A 261 19.54 11.93 14.58
CA LEU A 261 20.78 12.57 15.02
C LEU A 261 21.63 13.04 13.84
N GLU A 262 21.70 12.24 12.75
CA GLU A 262 22.37 12.65 11.51
C GLU A 262 21.70 13.87 10.87
N LYS A 263 20.36 13.86 10.76
CA LYS A 263 19.54 14.98 10.24
C LYS A 263 19.76 16.27 11.04
N ASP A 264 19.92 16.16 12.35
CA ASP A 264 20.21 17.28 13.25
C ASP A 264 21.71 17.65 13.32
N ASN A 265 22.55 17.12 12.41
CA ASN A 265 24.01 17.34 12.33
C ASN A 265 24.80 16.91 13.58
N ARG A 266 24.27 15.98 14.39
CA ARG A 266 24.90 15.42 15.60
C ARG A 266 25.70 14.15 15.26
N CYS A 267 26.51 14.20 14.20
CA CYS A 267 27.16 13.02 13.61
C CYS A 267 28.04 12.21 14.58
N LYS A 268 28.71 12.88 15.54
CA LYS A 268 29.52 12.16 16.55
C LYS A 268 28.65 11.30 17.47
N GLU A 269 27.47 11.79 17.80
CA GLU A 269 26.52 11.07 18.65
C GLU A 269 25.82 9.97 17.85
N SER A 270 25.43 10.23 16.59
CA SER A 270 24.82 9.20 15.75
C SER A 270 25.76 8.01 15.52
N ILE A 271 27.05 8.25 15.27
CA ILE A 271 28.07 7.17 15.17
C ILE A 271 28.15 6.40 16.49
N LYS A 272 28.20 7.09 17.64
CA LYS A 272 28.29 6.43 18.95
C LYS A 272 27.08 5.52 19.22
N ILE A 273 25.87 6.01 18.92
CA ILE A 273 24.64 5.23 19.10
C ILE A 273 24.59 4.06 18.11
N ALA A 274 25.01 4.26 16.85
CA ALA A 274 25.10 3.17 15.88
C ALA A 274 26.11 2.08 16.29
N GLU A 275 27.28 2.48 16.82
CA GLU A 275 28.27 1.55 17.38
C GLU A 275 27.73 0.79 18.59
N GLU A 276 26.98 1.46 19.46
CA GLU A 276 26.28 0.81 20.56
C GLU A 276 25.27 -0.23 20.06
N GLY A 277 24.49 0.11 19.03
CA GLY A 277 23.52 -0.79 18.38
C GLY A 277 24.15 -2.09 17.84
N LEU A 278 25.37 -2.03 17.30
CA LEU A 278 26.11 -3.24 16.86
C LEU A 278 26.35 -4.24 18.00
N GLY A 279 26.39 -3.78 19.26
CA GLY A 279 26.56 -4.63 20.45
C GLY A 279 25.25 -5.06 21.11
N LEU A 280 24.11 -4.47 20.72
CA LEU A 280 22.80 -4.73 21.32
C LEU A 280 21.97 -5.74 20.54
N PHE A 281 22.07 -5.74 19.21
CA PHE A 281 21.17 -6.50 18.35
C PHE A 281 21.85 -7.70 17.67
N PRO A 282 21.10 -8.75 17.32
CA PRO A 282 21.64 -9.93 16.65
C PRO A 282 22.10 -9.58 15.22
N GLU A 283 23.10 -10.32 14.72
CA GLU A 283 23.79 -10.01 13.45
C GLU A 283 22.83 -9.85 12.25
N HIS A 284 21.77 -10.68 12.18
CA HIS A 284 20.82 -10.65 11.07
C HIS A 284 20.04 -9.32 10.97
N MET A 285 19.98 -8.50 12.02
CA MET A 285 19.33 -7.19 12.04
C MET A 285 20.30 -6.03 11.74
N LEU A 286 21.61 -6.25 11.79
CA LEU A 286 22.60 -5.15 11.77
C LEU A 286 22.87 -4.55 10.38
N THR A 287 22.24 -5.04 9.31
CA THR A 287 22.54 -4.61 7.94
C THR A 287 22.41 -3.09 7.76
N LYS A 288 21.30 -2.50 8.22
CA LYS A 288 21.04 -1.06 8.08
C LYS A 288 22.01 -0.23 8.93
N ILE A 289 22.25 -0.62 10.19
CA ILE A 289 23.26 0.02 11.07
C ILE A 289 24.67 -0.03 10.46
N ARG A 290 25.10 -1.17 9.91
CA ARG A 290 26.41 -1.32 9.25
C ARG A 290 26.52 -0.43 8.01
N ARG A 291 25.46 -0.38 7.18
CA ARG A 291 25.39 0.52 6.01
C ARG A 291 25.45 1.99 6.43
N PHE A 292 24.78 2.37 7.53
CA PHE A 292 24.89 3.70 8.13
C PHE A 292 26.35 4.04 8.50
N LEU A 293 26.99 3.20 9.31
CA LEU A 293 28.37 3.42 9.79
C LEU A 293 29.40 3.49 8.66
N ASN A 294 29.20 2.71 7.59
CA ASN A 294 30.09 2.69 6.43
C ASN A 294 30.23 4.05 5.73
N ARG A 295 29.22 4.93 5.84
CA ARG A 295 29.29 6.32 5.33
C ARG A 295 30.39 7.13 6.02
N PHE A 296 30.72 6.80 7.26
CA PHE A 296 31.72 7.49 8.08
C PHE A 296 33.06 6.72 8.14
N TYR A 297 33.00 5.40 8.31
CA TYR A 297 34.19 4.57 8.47
C TYR A 297 35.12 4.59 7.27
N LYS A 298 34.61 4.71 6.03
CA LYS A 298 35.45 4.75 4.83
C LYS A 298 36.59 5.77 4.93
N LYS A 299 36.36 6.91 5.61
CA LYS A 299 37.37 7.95 5.82
C LYS A 299 37.99 7.90 7.22
N GLN A 300 37.20 7.57 8.24
CA GLN A 300 37.62 7.71 9.65
C GLN A 300 38.31 6.48 10.21
N SER A 301 37.98 5.28 9.71
CA SER A 301 38.52 4.00 10.17
C SER A 301 38.40 2.94 9.06
N PRO A 302 39.36 2.89 8.12
CA PRO A 302 39.36 1.94 7.00
C PRO A 302 39.27 0.48 7.45
N GLU A 303 39.85 0.13 8.59
CA GLU A 303 39.81 -1.23 9.16
C GLU A 303 38.37 -1.61 9.56
N LYS A 304 37.66 -0.72 10.27
CA LYS A 304 36.25 -0.93 10.62
C LYS A 304 35.36 -0.98 9.37
N TYR A 305 35.67 -0.15 8.36
CA TYR A 305 34.96 -0.16 7.08
C TYR A 305 35.11 -1.51 6.36
N LYS A 306 36.33 -2.03 6.26
CA LYS A 306 36.62 -3.34 5.68
C LYS A 306 35.90 -4.46 6.43
N GLN A 307 35.96 -4.46 7.77
CA GLN A 307 35.29 -5.47 8.58
C GLN A 307 33.76 -5.43 8.38
N ASN A 308 33.16 -4.24 8.32
CA ASN A 308 31.73 -4.11 8.07
C ASN A 308 31.33 -4.65 6.69
N LEU A 309 32.11 -4.38 5.64
CA LEU A 309 31.82 -4.92 4.31
C LEU A 309 31.93 -6.44 4.26
N ILE A 310 32.89 -7.04 4.97
CA ILE A 310 32.99 -8.51 5.10
C ILE A 310 31.72 -9.07 5.74
N ASN A 311 31.27 -8.47 6.85
CA ASN A 311 30.07 -8.94 7.55
C ASN A 311 28.82 -8.78 6.66
N LEU A 312 28.66 -7.64 6.00
CA LEU A 312 27.56 -7.41 5.06
C LEU A 312 27.55 -8.39 3.89
N PHE A 313 28.72 -8.70 3.31
CA PHE A 313 28.82 -9.69 2.24
C PHE A 313 28.48 -11.10 2.71
N ILE A 314 28.99 -11.52 3.88
CA ILE A 314 28.68 -12.85 4.44
C ILE A 314 27.18 -13.00 4.71
N GLN A 315 26.56 -11.95 5.27
CA GLN A 315 25.16 -11.95 5.65
C GLN A 315 24.23 -11.93 4.43
N ASN A 316 24.44 -10.97 3.51
CA ASN A 316 23.47 -10.67 2.45
C ASN A 316 23.86 -11.26 1.08
N ARG A 317 25.12 -11.71 0.93
CA ARG A 317 25.70 -12.13 -0.37
C ARG A 317 25.55 -11.06 -1.46
N ASP A 318 25.48 -9.80 -1.06
CA ASP A 318 25.41 -8.66 -1.99
C ASP A 318 26.78 -8.43 -2.62
N TRP A 319 26.88 -8.73 -3.92
CA TRP A 319 28.10 -8.58 -4.69
C TRP A 319 28.63 -7.14 -4.72
N ASN A 320 27.77 -6.14 -4.50
CA ASN A 320 28.22 -4.74 -4.41
C ASN A 320 29.16 -4.51 -3.21
N ASP A 321 28.96 -5.22 -2.10
CA ASP A 321 29.85 -5.12 -0.94
C ASP A 321 31.18 -5.82 -1.21
N TYR A 322 31.17 -6.91 -2.00
CA TYR A 322 32.38 -7.57 -2.48
C TYR A 322 33.19 -6.71 -3.45
N GLU A 323 32.54 -6.04 -4.40
CA GLU A 323 33.25 -5.13 -5.32
C GLU A 323 33.91 -3.98 -4.55
N LYS A 324 33.22 -3.39 -3.57
CA LYS A 324 33.83 -2.37 -2.68
C LYS A 324 34.99 -2.93 -1.87
N LEU A 325 34.96 -4.20 -1.47
CA LEU A 325 36.07 -4.86 -0.76
C LEU A 325 37.32 -5.01 -1.62
N LYS A 326 37.19 -5.18 -2.94
CA LYS A 326 38.34 -5.26 -3.84
C LYS A 326 39.06 -3.92 -4.02
N GLU A 327 38.33 -2.81 -3.84
CA GLU A 327 38.84 -1.45 -3.99
C GLU A 327 39.63 -0.96 -2.76
N ILE A 328 39.65 -1.72 -1.67
CA ILE A 328 40.33 -1.43 -0.40
C ILE A 328 41.57 -2.30 -0.25
#